data_AF-A0A7C4EGA9-F1
#
_entry.id   AF-A0A7C4EGA9-F1
#
_cell.length_a   1.000
_cell.length_b   1.000
_cell.length_c   1.000
_cell.angle_alpha   90.00
_cell.angle_beta   90.00
_cell.angle_gamma   90.00
#
_symmetry.space_group_name_H-M   'P 1'
#
loop_
_entity.id
_entity.type
_entity.pdbx_description
1 polymer ?
#
loop_
_entity_poly.entity_id
_entity_poly.type
_entity_poly.pdbx_seq_one_letter_code
_entity_poly.pdbx_strand_id
1 'polypeptide(L)'
;MPLRVGPCDFGELSRVGTAVFDHPGRHSRPYRWRSLFARPLLLVASAAFSCSLSAAERGMSPFRMLAIDLDGTLLSADGKVSPRNRAAIHGALAAGLVVCFATGRNLTECQAVLRAVGHYDAAVFVGGAMVIDTRTGTTLHRTTMHPDLAREACGLFESLGHAALALQDTSIAGVDYLVTGSIPLNHATRQWMDITAAAVHPVPTLADAAHEHTVRVGICSDADEARRVQKRVLEALGDRAVCHSLYVAAYGVEVIEVFDPAVNKWSGVMHVARRHGIRPEQIVAIGDDVNDVPMLRAAGLGVAMGNARPEAIAAADRVIGRVDQDGLAAFIEELLDAAPTAPAEAQTR
;
A
#
# COMPACT_ATOMS: atom_id res chain seq x y z
N MET A 1 39.65 35.64 -26.34
CA MET A 1 40.89 34.95 -26.77
C MET A 1 41.53 34.31 -25.55
N PRO A 2 42.04 33.08 -25.65
CA PRO A 2 41.22 31.94 -25.24
C PRO A 2 41.98 30.91 -24.39
N LEU A 3 41.24 30.01 -23.75
CA LEU A 3 41.62 28.59 -23.69
C LEU A 3 40.43 27.77 -24.17
N ARG A 4 40.61 27.15 -25.34
CA ARG A 4 39.70 26.24 -26.02
C ARG A 4 39.82 24.86 -25.38
N VAL A 5 38.69 24.17 -25.20
CA VAL A 5 38.65 22.71 -25.16
C VAL A 5 37.66 22.28 -26.23
N GLY A 6 38.15 21.55 -27.24
CA GLY A 6 37.38 21.09 -28.39
C GLY A 6 36.57 19.82 -28.08
N PRO A 7 35.64 19.43 -28.97
CA PRO A 7 34.82 18.25 -28.80
C PRO A 7 35.54 16.99 -29.28
N CYS A 8 35.32 15.88 -28.57
CA CYS A 8 35.70 14.55 -29.04
C CYS A 8 34.57 13.98 -29.92
N ASP A 9 34.87 13.87 -31.22
CA ASP A 9 34.17 12.99 -32.16
C ASP A 9 34.37 11.53 -31.76
N PHE A 10 33.30 10.75 -31.73
CA PHE A 10 33.36 9.30 -31.91
C PHE A 10 32.51 8.95 -33.13
N GLY A 11 33.22 8.68 -34.23
CA GLY A 11 32.68 8.14 -35.45
C GLY A 11 32.36 6.65 -35.36
N GLU A 12 31.32 6.29 -36.10
CA GLU A 12 31.10 5.06 -36.88
C GLU A 12 31.79 3.76 -36.44
N LEU A 13 30.97 2.77 -36.06
CA LEU A 13 31.25 1.35 -36.29
C LEU A 13 30.02 0.66 -36.92
N SER A 14 30.10 0.57 -38.25
CA SER A 14 29.68 -0.50 -39.16
C SER A 14 28.75 -1.64 -38.68
N ARG A 15 27.63 -1.73 -39.41
CA ARG A 15 26.87 -2.91 -39.91
C ARG A 15 27.55 -4.28 -39.79
N VAL A 16 26.84 -5.30 -39.27
CA VAL A 16 26.60 -6.69 -39.78
C VAL A 16 25.52 -7.29 -38.84
N GLY A 17 24.46 -8.03 -39.20
CA GLY A 17 23.91 -8.52 -40.45
C GLY A 17 22.60 -9.25 -40.10
N THR A 18 21.61 -9.10 -40.97
CA THR A 18 20.30 -9.75 -40.93
C THR A 18 20.42 -11.23 -41.35
N ALA A 19 19.72 -12.13 -40.66
CA ALA A 19 19.42 -13.46 -41.18
C ALA A 19 17.93 -13.77 -40.95
N VAL A 20 17.18 -13.59 -42.03
CA VAL A 20 15.82 -14.10 -42.25
C VAL A 20 15.98 -15.48 -42.87
N PHE A 21 15.25 -16.48 -42.38
CA PHE A 21 14.92 -17.67 -43.16
C PHE A 21 13.43 -17.94 -43.05
N ASP A 22 12.79 -17.93 -44.21
CA ASP A 22 11.37 -18.21 -44.40
C ASP A 22 11.22 -19.41 -45.36
N HIS A 23 10.26 -20.27 -45.01
CA HIS A 23 9.43 -21.14 -45.88
C HIS A 23 10.02 -22.41 -46.56
N PRO A 24 9.18 -23.35 -47.08
CA PRO A 24 7.77 -23.72 -46.75
C PRO A 24 7.38 -25.24 -46.88
N GLY A 25 6.18 -25.59 -46.37
CA GLY A 25 5.22 -26.58 -46.94
C GLY A 25 5.40 -28.07 -46.57
N ARG A 26 4.40 -28.98 -46.64
CA ARG A 26 2.94 -28.96 -46.92
C ARG A 26 2.41 -30.41 -46.71
N HIS A 27 1.15 -30.58 -46.26
CA HIS A 27 0.25 -31.76 -46.44
C HIS A 27 0.64 -33.11 -45.77
N SER A 28 -0.23 -34.02 -45.29
CA SER A 28 -1.67 -34.28 -45.40
C SER A 28 -2.09 -35.37 -44.37
N ARG A 29 -3.40 -35.42 -44.04
CA ARG A 29 -4.14 -36.31 -43.09
C ARG A 29 -4.12 -37.84 -43.48
N PRO A 30 -4.95 -38.72 -42.87
CA PRO A 30 -4.97 -39.27 -41.50
C PRO A 30 -4.96 -40.82 -41.49
N TYR A 31 -4.76 -41.48 -40.34
CA TYR A 31 -5.14 -42.91 -40.18
C TYR A 31 -5.97 -43.13 -38.91
N ARG A 32 -7.19 -43.65 -39.11
CA ARG A 32 -8.03 -44.26 -38.08
C ARG A 32 -7.74 -45.76 -38.04
N TRP A 33 -7.56 -46.33 -36.85
CA TRP A 33 -7.87 -47.74 -36.57
C TRP A 33 -8.59 -47.87 -35.22
N ARG A 34 -9.55 -48.80 -35.20
CA ARG A 34 -10.55 -49.06 -34.17
C ARG A 34 -10.00 -49.84 -32.98
N SER A 35 -10.60 -49.55 -31.81
CA SER A 35 -10.99 -50.43 -30.69
C SER A 35 -9.98 -51.43 -30.10
N LEU A 36 -9.90 -51.49 -28.76
CA LEU A 36 -10.17 -52.68 -27.94
C LEU A 36 -10.12 -52.32 -26.44
N PHE A 37 -11.24 -52.57 -25.77
CA PHE A 37 -11.47 -53.04 -24.40
C PHE A 37 -10.77 -52.48 -23.14
N ALA A 38 -11.64 -52.35 -22.13
CA ALA A 38 -11.46 -52.66 -20.70
C ALA A 38 -10.83 -51.60 -19.78
N ARG A 39 -11.71 -51.03 -18.93
CA ARG A 39 -11.36 -50.38 -17.66
C ARG A 39 -10.78 -51.40 -16.67
N PRO A 40 -9.85 -50.98 -15.82
CA PRO A 40 -9.86 -51.41 -14.43
C PRO A 40 -9.98 -50.20 -13.49
N LEU A 41 -10.78 -50.37 -12.44
CA LEU A 41 -10.75 -49.54 -11.23
C LEU A 41 -9.34 -49.59 -10.65
N LEU A 42 -8.76 -48.43 -10.29
CA LEU A 42 -7.63 -48.35 -9.38
C LEU A 42 -8.05 -47.61 -8.10
N LEU A 43 -7.84 -48.30 -6.98
CA LEU A 43 -7.87 -47.79 -5.61
C LEU A 43 -7.03 -46.51 -5.50
N VAL A 44 -7.62 -45.46 -4.95
CA VAL A 44 -6.86 -44.31 -4.43
C VAL A 44 -6.34 -44.69 -3.06
N ALA A 45 -5.04 -44.96 -2.96
CA ALA A 45 -4.35 -45.03 -1.68
C ALA A 45 -4.11 -43.61 -1.16
N SER A 46 -4.71 -43.29 -0.02
CA SER A 46 -4.45 -42.08 0.75
C SER A 46 -3.01 -42.11 1.27
N ALA A 47 -2.14 -41.28 0.70
CA ALA A 47 -0.84 -40.96 1.29
C ALA A 47 -1.01 -39.69 2.12
N ALA A 48 -1.20 -39.88 3.43
CA ALA A 48 -1.11 -38.80 4.40
C ALA A 48 0.32 -38.26 4.40
N PHE A 49 0.52 -37.07 3.83
CA PHE A 49 1.71 -36.27 4.07
C PHE A 49 1.65 -35.76 5.51
N SER A 50 2.19 -36.53 6.45
CA SER A 50 2.52 -36.02 7.78
C SER A 50 3.79 -35.19 7.64
N CYS A 51 3.61 -33.88 7.50
CA CYS A 51 4.72 -32.92 7.62
C CYS A 51 5.05 -32.79 9.11
N SER A 52 6.13 -33.44 9.55
CA SER A 52 6.63 -33.27 10.92
C SER A 52 7.33 -31.92 11.02
N LEU A 53 6.61 -30.89 11.48
CA LEU A 53 7.21 -29.62 11.88
C LEU A 53 8.23 -29.85 13.00
N SER A 54 9.38 -29.19 12.88
CA SER A 54 10.48 -29.31 13.84
C SER A 54 10.04 -28.82 15.23
N ALA A 55 10.72 -29.24 16.30
CA ALA A 55 10.40 -28.80 17.66
C ALA A 55 10.49 -27.27 17.84
N ALA A 56 11.25 -26.56 16.98
CA ALA A 56 11.34 -25.11 16.98
C ALA A 56 10.10 -24.40 16.40
N GLU A 57 9.37 -25.05 15.49
CA GLU A 57 8.17 -24.48 14.86
C GLU A 57 6.90 -24.65 15.72
N ARG A 58 6.94 -25.54 16.72
CA ARG A 58 5.79 -25.82 17.60
C ARG A 58 5.61 -24.78 18.71
N GLY A 59 6.51 -23.80 18.80
CA GLY A 59 6.52 -22.79 19.85
C GLY A 59 6.29 -21.36 19.38
N MET A 60 6.16 -21.12 18.08
CA MET A 60 6.00 -19.75 17.54
C MET A 60 4.54 -19.53 17.14
N SER A 61 4.03 -18.32 17.41
CA SER A 61 2.79 -17.87 16.76
C SER A 61 2.90 -18.12 15.25
N PRO A 62 1.85 -18.64 14.57
CA PRO A 62 1.89 -18.87 13.13
C PRO A 62 2.17 -17.58 12.35
N PHE A 63 1.92 -16.43 13.00
CA PHE A 63 2.15 -15.11 12.46
C PHE A 63 3.55 -14.59 12.80
N ARG A 64 4.13 -13.88 11.83
CA ARG A 64 5.45 -13.26 11.93
C ARG A 64 5.40 -11.75 11.67
N MET A 65 4.26 -11.21 11.25
CA MET A 65 4.11 -9.81 10.89
C MET A 65 2.73 -9.27 11.23
N LEU A 66 2.70 -8.02 11.71
CA LEU A 66 1.50 -7.20 11.86
C LEU A 66 1.55 -6.07 10.82
N ALA A 67 0.60 -6.05 9.91
CA ALA A 67 0.33 -4.93 9.01
C ALA A 67 -0.80 -4.09 9.61
N ILE A 68 -0.50 -2.86 10.05
CA ILE A 68 -1.42 -2.06 10.88
C ILE A 68 -1.71 -0.73 10.19
N ASP A 69 -2.98 -0.43 9.96
CA ASP A 69 -3.39 0.91 9.54
C ASP A 69 -3.19 1.97 10.65
N LEU A 70 -3.13 3.26 10.26
CA LEU A 70 -3.00 4.37 11.18
C LEU A 70 -4.36 4.97 11.61
N ASP A 71 -5.06 5.67 10.72
CA ASP A 71 -6.21 6.50 11.05
C ASP A 71 -7.46 5.67 11.32
N GLY A 72 -8.00 5.69 12.55
CA GLY A 72 -9.14 4.84 12.90
C GLY A 72 -8.75 3.44 13.36
N THR A 73 -7.45 3.10 13.28
CA THR A 73 -6.88 1.83 13.75
C THR A 73 -5.89 2.04 14.89
N LEU A 74 -4.72 2.62 14.61
CA LEU A 74 -3.72 2.96 15.63
C LEU A 74 -3.99 4.31 16.31
N LEU A 75 -4.48 5.27 15.52
CA LEU A 75 -4.73 6.65 15.90
C LEU A 75 -6.20 6.84 16.27
N SER A 76 -6.43 7.40 17.46
CA SER A 76 -7.74 7.90 17.86
C SER A 76 -8.18 9.09 17.01
N ALA A 77 -9.45 9.50 17.15
CA ALA A 77 -10.02 10.61 16.40
C ALA A 77 -9.27 11.96 16.57
N ASP A 78 -8.53 12.13 17.67
CA ASP A 78 -7.66 13.30 17.91
C ASP A 78 -6.24 13.13 17.32
N GLY A 79 -6.01 12.07 16.53
CA GLY A 79 -4.76 11.81 15.82
C GLY A 79 -3.61 11.30 16.70
N LYS A 80 -3.90 10.73 17.88
CA LYS A 80 -2.88 10.30 18.85
C LYS A 80 -2.82 8.79 19.00
N VAL A 81 -1.64 8.31 19.40
CA VAL A 81 -1.41 6.91 19.80
C VAL A 81 -1.58 6.79 21.31
N SER A 82 -2.46 5.89 21.76
CA SER A 82 -2.65 5.66 23.19
C SER A 82 -1.40 5.02 23.84
N PRO A 83 -1.15 5.23 25.14
CA PRO A 83 -0.07 4.56 25.85
C PRO A 83 -0.11 3.03 25.74
N ARG A 84 -1.33 2.45 25.75
CA ARG A 84 -1.53 1.00 25.65
C ARG A 84 -1.22 0.47 24.25
N ASN A 85 -1.67 1.14 23.19
CA ASN A 85 -1.31 0.81 21.81
C ASN A 85 0.20 0.85 21.60
N ARG A 86 0.89 1.87 22.12
CA ARG A 86 2.35 1.95 22.05
C ARG A 86 3.03 0.77 22.76
N ALA A 87 2.58 0.44 23.98
CA ALA A 87 3.12 -0.68 24.74
C ALA A 87 2.89 -2.02 24.02
N ALA A 88 1.71 -2.22 23.43
CA ALA A 88 1.38 -3.43 22.69
C ALA A 88 2.25 -3.59 21.43
N ILE A 89 2.47 -2.51 20.66
CA ILE A 89 3.38 -2.53 19.51
C ILE A 89 4.81 -2.89 19.96
N HIS A 90 5.29 -2.30 21.05
CA HIS A 90 6.61 -2.64 21.60
C HIS A 90 6.68 -4.08 22.08
N GLY A 91 5.61 -4.61 22.66
CA GLY A 91 5.49 -6.03 23.02
C GLY A 91 5.57 -6.95 21.79
N ALA A 92 4.87 -6.62 20.71
CA ALA A 92 4.91 -7.38 19.46
C ALA A 92 6.33 -7.45 18.87
N LEU A 93 7.04 -6.32 18.87
CA LEU A 93 8.43 -6.25 18.42
C LEU A 93 9.37 -7.05 19.33
N ALA A 94 9.18 -6.95 20.65
CA ALA A 94 9.97 -7.72 21.62
C ALA A 94 9.77 -9.24 21.47
N ALA A 95 8.58 -9.66 21.01
CA ALA A 95 8.28 -11.04 20.65
C ALA A 95 8.83 -11.47 19.27
N GLY A 96 9.52 -10.58 18.55
CA GLY A 96 10.14 -10.86 17.26
C GLY A 96 9.20 -10.74 16.06
N LEU A 97 8.00 -10.17 16.22
CA LEU A 97 7.12 -9.85 15.10
C LEU A 97 7.64 -8.63 14.34
N VAL A 98 7.50 -8.68 13.02
CA VAL A 98 7.68 -7.49 12.17
C VAL A 98 6.42 -6.62 12.27
N VAL A 99 6.57 -5.35 12.62
CA VAL A 99 5.45 -4.38 12.58
C VAL A 99 5.64 -3.47 11.37
N CYS A 100 4.63 -3.44 10.50
CA CYS A 100 4.59 -2.61 9.30
C CYS A 100 3.34 -1.75 9.33
N PHE A 101 3.51 -0.43 9.38
CA PHE A 101 2.37 0.47 9.22
C PHE A 101 1.99 0.58 7.75
N ALA A 102 0.69 0.69 7.47
CA ALA A 102 0.16 0.89 6.13
C ALA A 102 -0.91 1.97 6.09
N THR A 103 -0.59 3.13 5.49
CA THR A 103 -1.42 4.34 5.59
C THR A 103 -1.62 5.04 4.24
N GLY A 104 -2.70 5.82 4.13
CA GLY A 104 -2.92 6.79 3.05
C GLY A 104 -2.02 8.03 3.16
N ARG A 105 -1.48 8.32 4.35
CA ARG A 105 -0.62 9.47 4.61
C ARG A 105 0.73 9.35 3.90
N ASN A 106 1.33 10.50 3.57
CA ASN A 106 2.73 10.56 3.15
C ASN A 106 3.69 10.55 4.38
N LEU A 107 5.00 10.48 4.14
CA LEU A 107 5.99 10.42 5.23
C LEU A 107 5.94 11.67 6.12
N THR A 108 5.81 12.86 5.53
CA THR A 108 5.74 14.16 6.22
C THR A 108 4.57 14.19 7.22
N GLU A 109 3.40 13.75 6.77
CA GLU A 109 2.16 13.65 7.54
C GLU A 109 2.23 12.61 8.68
N CYS A 110 3.14 11.65 8.60
CA CYS A 110 3.33 10.58 9.60
C CYS A 110 4.40 10.88 10.64
N GLN A 111 5.19 11.94 10.51
CA GLN A 111 6.36 12.15 11.36
C GLN A 111 6.04 12.17 12.87
N ALA A 112 4.93 12.79 13.27
CA ALA A 112 4.52 12.83 14.68
C ALA A 112 4.21 11.43 15.23
N VAL A 113 3.56 10.60 14.42
CA VAL A 113 3.23 9.22 14.76
C VAL A 113 4.51 8.39 14.85
N LEU A 114 5.35 8.43 13.81
CA LEU A 114 6.63 7.70 13.78
C LEU A 114 7.54 8.04 14.96
N ARG A 115 7.56 9.31 15.41
CA ARG A 115 8.28 9.70 16.64
C ARG A 115 7.67 9.12 17.91
N ALA A 116 6.34 8.99 17.98
CA ALA A 116 5.64 8.51 19.17
C ALA A 116 5.77 7.00 19.38
N VAL A 117 5.76 6.22 18.29
CA VAL A 117 5.92 4.76 18.34
C VAL A 117 7.38 4.33 18.21
N GLY A 118 8.20 5.09 17.50
CA GLY A 118 9.58 4.78 17.15
C GLY A 118 9.72 4.43 15.67
N HIS A 119 10.91 4.62 15.12
CA HIS A 119 11.22 4.19 13.75
C HIS A 119 11.28 2.66 13.68
N TYR A 120 10.72 2.10 12.61
CA TYR A 120 10.73 0.68 12.28
C TYR A 120 11.40 0.45 10.93
N ASP A 121 11.61 -0.80 10.52
CA ASP A 121 12.33 -1.14 9.28
C ASP A 121 11.74 -0.39 8.06
N ALA A 122 10.60 -0.84 7.55
CA ALA A 122 9.91 -0.17 6.46
C ALA A 122 8.40 -0.05 6.76
N ALA A 123 7.80 1.02 6.26
CA ALA A 123 6.36 1.25 6.32
C ALA A 123 5.81 1.63 4.95
N VAL A 124 4.51 1.42 4.78
CA VAL A 124 3.75 1.65 3.56
C VAL A 124 3.00 2.98 3.71
N PHE A 125 3.21 3.86 2.74
CA PHE A 125 2.68 5.22 2.68
C PHE A 125 1.86 5.40 1.40
N VAL A 126 1.07 6.48 1.37
CA VAL A 126 0.35 6.92 0.17
C VAL A 126 -0.51 5.79 -0.43
N GLY A 127 -1.23 5.08 0.45
CA GLY A 127 -2.17 4.02 0.06
C GLY A 127 -1.51 2.77 -0.53
N GLY A 128 -0.19 2.62 -0.40
CA GLY A 128 0.57 1.55 -1.05
C GLY A 128 1.51 2.02 -2.15
N ALA A 129 1.38 3.28 -2.60
CA ALA A 129 2.20 3.81 -3.69
C ALA A 129 3.67 3.98 -3.29
N MET A 130 3.98 4.05 -1.99
CA MET A 130 5.35 4.20 -1.50
C MET A 130 5.63 3.24 -0.35
N VAL A 131 6.84 2.66 -0.36
CA VAL A 131 7.40 1.94 0.78
C VAL A 131 8.71 2.62 1.14
N ILE A 132 8.82 3.05 2.40
CA ILE A 132 9.93 3.89 2.85
C ILE A 132 10.57 3.25 4.09
N ASP A 133 11.90 3.20 4.10
CA ASP A 133 12.69 2.87 5.30
C ASP A 133 12.51 4.01 6.29
N THR A 134 11.82 3.76 7.41
CA THR A 134 11.39 4.87 8.26
C THR A 134 12.54 5.48 9.06
N ARG A 135 13.67 4.78 9.18
CA ARG A 135 14.86 5.24 9.91
C ARG A 135 15.70 6.18 9.07
N THR A 136 15.85 5.90 7.78
CA THR A 136 16.67 6.67 6.84
C THR A 136 15.85 7.65 6.01
N GLY A 137 14.53 7.46 5.91
CA GLY A 137 13.67 8.20 4.99
C GLY A 137 13.83 7.78 3.53
N THR A 138 14.54 6.69 3.25
CA THR A 138 14.82 6.25 1.88
C THR A 138 13.61 5.54 1.28
N THR A 139 13.15 5.99 0.11
CA THR A 139 12.13 5.27 -0.67
C THR A 139 12.69 3.96 -1.20
N LEU A 140 12.14 2.84 -0.70
CA LEU A 140 12.50 1.47 -1.09
C LEU A 140 11.70 1.00 -2.31
N HIS A 141 10.45 1.44 -2.42
CA HIS A 141 9.58 1.15 -3.54
C HIS A 141 8.67 2.33 -3.82
N ARG A 142 8.36 2.54 -5.11
CA ARG A 142 7.41 3.53 -5.55
C ARG A 142 6.60 3.01 -6.73
N THR A 143 5.33 3.36 -6.75
CA THR A 143 4.43 3.20 -7.89
C THR A 143 3.87 4.57 -8.22
N THR A 144 4.32 5.13 -9.35
CA THR A 144 3.84 6.42 -9.86
C THR A 144 2.62 6.20 -10.74
N MET A 145 1.76 7.21 -10.81
CA MET A 145 0.70 7.25 -11.81
C MET A 145 1.29 7.39 -13.21
N HIS A 146 0.70 6.71 -14.19
CA HIS A 146 1.00 7.00 -15.59
C HIS A 146 0.75 8.50 -15.86
N PRO A 147 1.67 9.24 -16.53
CA PRO A 147 1.53 10.69 -16.70
C PRO A 147 0.20 11.12 -17.33
N ASP A 148 -0.30 10.35 -18.31
CA ASP A 148 -1.59 10.65 -18.93
C ASP A 148 -2.78 10.46 -17.99
N LEU A 149 -2.72 9.45 -17.10
CA LEU A 149 -3.75 9.23 -16.10
C LEU A 149 -3.74 10.33 -15.03
N ALA A 150 -2.54 10.73 -14.58
CA ALA A 150 -2.39 11.85 -13.64
C ALA A 150 -2.96 13.14 -14.25
N ARG A 151 -2.60 13.45 -15.51
CA ARG A 151 -3.11 14.62 -16.22
C ARG A 151 -4.63 14.59 -16.37
N GLU A 152 -5.20 13.44 -16.73
CA GLU A 152 -6.65 13.26 -16.87
C GLU A 152 -7.37 13.43 -15.52
N ALA A 153 -6.85 12.87 -14.44
CA ALA A 153 -7.40 13.03 -13.09
C ALA A 153 -7.36 14.49 -12.63
N CYS A 154 -6.24 15.19 -12.84
CA CYS A 154 -6.10 16.61 -12.54
C CYS A 154 -7.13 17.44 -13.32
N GLY A 155 -7.17 17.28 -14.65
CA GLY A 155 -8.11 17.99 -15.51
C GLY A 155 -9.58 17.71 -15.16
N LEU A 156 -9.89 16.50 -14.70
CA LEU A 156 -11.22 16.16 -14.20
C LEU A 156 -11.57 16.95 -12.93
N PHE A 157 -10.70 16.97 -11.91
CA PHE A 157 -10.93 17.75 -10.70
C PHE A 157 -11.04 19.25 -11.00
N GLU A 158 -10.18 19.77 -11.87
CA GLU A 158 -10.20 21.16 -12.30
C GLU A 158 -11.52 21.52 -13.01
N SER A 159 -12.00 20.66 -13.90
CA SER A 159 -13.29 20.84 -14.60
C SER A 159 -14.49 20.83 -13.66
N LEU A 160 -14.35 20.20 -12.49
CA LEU A 160 -15.34 20.16 -11.42
C LEU A 160 -15.24 21.36 -10.46
N GLY A 161 -14.29 22.27 -10.69
CA GLY A 161 -14.09 23.49 -9.91
C GLY A 161 -13.18 23.31 -8.69
N HIS A 162 -12.37 22.23 -8.64
CA HIS A 162 -11.47 21.96 -7.53
C HIS A 162 -10.01 22.10 -7.95
N ALA A 163 -9.21 22.74 -7.10
CA ALA A 163 -7.77 22.72 -7.26
C ALA A 163 -7.25 21.29 -7.03
N ALA A 164 -6.69 20.67 -8.06
CA ALA A 164 -6.13 19.33 -7.97
C ALA A 164 -4.83 19.34 -7.14
N LEU A 165 -4.68 18.31 -6.31
CA LEU A 165 -3.52 18.06 -5.47
C LEU A 165 -2.77 16.84 -6.02
N ALA A 166 -1.67 17.08 -6.75
CA ALA A 166 -0.80 16.01 -7.23
C ALA A 166 0.32 15.78 -6.21
N LEU A 167 0.14 14.77 -5.37
CA LEU A 167 1.13 14.35 -4.39
C LEU A 167 2.33 13.72 -5.11
N GLN A 168 3.52 14.24 -4.80
CA GLN A 168 4.78 13.81 -5.35
C GLN A 168 5.55 12.93 -4.37
N ASP A 169 6.51 12.18 -4.88
CA ASP A 169 7.59 11.68 -4.06
C ASP A 169 8.53 12.82 -3.65
N THR A 170 8.37 13.31 -2.41
CA THR A 170 9.13 14.43 -1.84
C THR A 170 10.64 14.22 -1.91
N SER A 171 11.12 12.98 -1.84
CA SER A 171 12.56 12.68 -1.88
C SER A 171 13.21 12.99 -3.24
N ILE A 172 12.41 13.04 -4.31
CA ILE A 172 12.85 13.38 -5.66
C ILE A 172 12.42 14.80 -6.02
N ALA A 173 11.14 15.13 -5.81
CA ALA A 173 10.56 16.39 -6.26
C ALA A 173 10.94 17.58 -5.38
N GLY A 174 11.37 17.35 -4.13
CA GLY A 174 11.65 18.39 -3.15
C GLY A 174 10.41 19.13 -2.62
N VAL A 175 9.21 18.70 -3.04
CA VAL A 175 7.90 19.22 -2.63
C VAL A 175 6.95 18.05 -2.42
N ASP A 176 6.00 18.20 -1.50
CA ASP A 176 4.98 17.18 -1.26
C ASP A 176 3.88 17.26 -2.34
N TYR A 177 3.42 18.47 -2.68
CA TYR A 177 2.32 18.63 -3.63
C TYR A 177 2.64 19.64 -4.73
N LEU A 178 2.33 19.27 -5.97
CA LEU A 178 2.02 20.22 -7.02
C LEU A 178 0.53 20.54 -6.94
N VAL A 179 0.18 21.83 -6.96
CA VAL A 179 -1.20 22.29 -6.76
C VAL A 179 -1.62 23.23 -7.86
N THR A 180 -2.82 23.02 -8.38
CA THR A 180 -3.38 23.91 -9.40
C THR A 180 -3.63 25.30 -8.82
N GLY A 181 -3.01 26.32 -9.41
CA GLY A 181 -3.11 27.72 -8.99
C GLY A 181 -4.16 28.54 -9.72
N SER A 182 -4.71 28.03 -10.84
CA SER A 182 -5.79 28.70 -11.58
C SER A 182 -7.16 28.60 -10.90
N ILE A 183 -7.31 27.70 -9.93
CA ILE A 183 -8.54 27.50 -9.16
C ILE A 183 -8.25 27.85 -7.69
N PRO A 184 -9.06 28.70 -7.03
CA PRO A 184 -8.89 28.98 -5.61
C PRO A 184 -9.07 27.72 -4.76
N LEU A 185 -8.20 27.54 -3.76
CA LEU A 185 -8.35 26.46 -2.79
C LEU A 185 -9.71 26.56 -2.09
N ASN A 186 -10.38 25.44 -1.87
CA ASN A 186 -11.57 25.39 -1.03
C ASN A 186 -11.18 25.39 0.48
N HIS A 187 -12.16 25.50 1.38
CA HIS A 187 -11.89 25.55 2.81
C HIS A 187 -11.21 24.27 3.33
N ALA A 188 -11.72 23.09 2.94
CA ALA A 188 -11.18 21.80 3.36
C ALA A 188 -9.71 21.62 2.93
N THR A 189 -9.36 22.03 1.71
CA THR A 189 -8.00 21.95 1.17
C THR A 189 -7.04 22.90 1.89
N ARG A 190 -7.47 24.13 2.19
CA ARG A 190 -6.66 25.05 3.01
C ARG A 190 -6.40 24.47 4.39
N GLN A 191 -7.44 23.96 5.04
CA GLN A 191 -7.32 23.34 6.36
C GLN A 191 -6.38 22.13 6.33
N TRP A 192 -6.47 21.28 5.30
CA TRP A 192 -5.54 20.17 5.11
C TRP A 192 -4.08 20.64 5.01
N MET A 193 -3.82 21.66 4.17
CA MET A 193 -2.46 22.19 3.98
C MET A 193 -1.89 22.83 5.26
N ASP A 194 -2.72 23.58 5.99
CA ASP A 194 -2.30 24.26 7.23
C ASP A 194 -1.91 23.24 8.31
N ILE A 195 -2.66 22.13 8.42
CA ILE A 195 -2.44 21.12 9.45
C ILE A 195 -1.28 20.18 9.09
N THR A 196 -1.18 19.76 7.82
CA THR A 196 -0.13 18.84 7.37
C THR A 196 1.23 19.51 7.24
N ALA A 197 1.26 20.86 7.20
CA ALA A 197 2.45 21.66 6.92
C ALA A 197 3.18 21.20 5.64
N ALA A 198 2.40 20.72 4.66
CA ALA A 198 2.94 20.15 3.44
C ALA A 198 3.69 21.20 2.60
N ALA A 199 4.82 20.81 2.02
CA ALA A 199 5.55 21.62 1.06
C ALA A 199 4.79 21.66 -0.27
N VAL A 200 4.16 22.79 -0.57
CA VAL A 200 3.31 22.97 -1.75
C VAL A 200 4.01 23.86 -2.78
N HIS A 201 3.95 23.44 -4.05
CA HIS A 201 4.33 24.26 -5.19
C HIS A 201 3.12 24.53 -6.10
N PRO A 202 2.63 25.77 -6.18
CA PRO A 202 1.52 26.12 -7.06
C PRO A 202 1.99 26.18 -8.52
N VAL A 203 1.20 25.61 -9.43
CA VAL A 203 1.41 25.65 -10.88
C VAL A 203 0.12 26.13 -11.57
N PRO A 204 0.18 26.92 -12.66
CA PRO A 204 -1.04 27.44 -13.30
C PRO A 204 -2.02 26.33 -13.72
N THR A 205 -1.49 25.29 -14.36
CA THR A 205 -2.18 24.03 -14.67
C THR A 205 -1.22 22.88 -14.36
N LEU A 206 -1.75 21.74 -13.90
CA LEU A 206 -0.91 20.54 -13.71
C LEU A 206 -0.52 19.89 -15.04
N ALA A 207 -1.31 20.13 -16.10
CA ALA A 207 -1.01 19.63 -17.44
C ALA A 207 0.34 20.13 -17.99
N ASP A 208 0.73 21.36 -17.61
CA ASP A 208 1.96 22.03 -18.05
C ASP A 208 3.15 21.81 -17.11
N ALA A 209 2.94 21.19 -15.95
CA ALA A 209 3.99 20.91 -14.97
C ALA A 209 4.66 19.56 -15.22
N ALA A 210 5.95 19.43 -14.89
CA ALA A 210 6.61 18.13 -14.80
C ALA A 210 6.06 17.38 -13.58
N HIS A 211 5.31 16.30 -13.83
CA HIS A 211 4.60 15.56 -12.78
C HIS A 211 4.82 14.04 -12.90
N GLU A 212 5.94 13.63 -13.50
CA GLU A 212 6.37 12.23 -13.69
C GLU A 212 6.63 11.48 -12.37
N HIS A 213 6.65 12.18 -11.24
CA HIS A 213 6.80 11.62 -9.89
C HIS A 213 5.51 11.65 -9.07
N THR A 214 4.36 11.88 -9.73
CA THR A 214 3.06 11.87 -9.07
C THR A 214 2.71 10.46 -8.63
N VAL A 215 2.47 10.29 -7.33
CA VAL A 215 2.08 9.01 -6.72
C VAL A 215 0.57 8.95 -6.42
N ARG A 216 -0.09 10.10 -6.33
CA ARG A 216 -1.54 10.24 -6.10
C ARG A 216 -2.03 11.59 -6.61
N VAL A 217 -3.22 11.63 -7.21
CA VAL A 217 -3.95 12.89 -7.47
C VAL A 217 -5.22 12.90 -6.62
N GLY A 218 -5.55 14.02 -6.01
CA GLY A 218 -6.74 14.10 -5.17
C GLY A 218 -7.24 15.50 -4.89
N ILE A 219 -8.29 15.57 -4.09
CA ILE A 219 -8.85 16.82 -3.53
C ILE A 219 -9.27 16.58 -2.08
N CYS A 220 -9.39 17.66 -1.32
CA CYS A 220 -10.09 17.65 -0.03
C CYS A 220 -11.41 18.42 -0.17
N SER A 221 -12.50 17.90 0.38
CA SER A 221 -13.82 18.55 0.37
C SER A 221 -14.66 18.17 1.59
N ASP A 222 -15.87 18.72 1.70
CA ASP A 222 -16.91 18.16 2.57
C ASP A 222 -17.47 16.85 1.99
N ALA A 223 -18.26 16.13 2.79
CA ALA A 223 -18.72 14.78 2.46
C ALA A 223 -19.82 14.70 1.39
N ASP A 224 -20.61 15.76 1.19
CA ASP A 224 -21.61 15.79 0.11
C ASP A 224 -20.89 16.00 -1.23
N GLU A 225 -19.97 16.97 -1.27
CA GLU A 225 -19.17 17.24 -2.46
C GLU A 225 -18.21 16.07 -2.77
N ALA A 226 -17.65 15.42 -1.75
CA ALA A 226 -16.77 14.27 -1.95
C ALA A 226 -17.49 13.14 -2.69
N ARG A 227 -18.72 12.81 -2.25
CA ARG A 227 -19.57 11.81 -2.93
C ARG A 227 -19.90 12.20 -4.36
N ARG A 228 -20.19 13.48 -4.61
CA ARG A 228 -20.48 13.98 -5.96
C ARG A 228 -19.26 13.80 -6.88
N VAL A 229 -18.09 14.23 -6.43
CA VAL A 229 -16.86 14.17 -7.22
C VAL A 229 -16.40 12.72 -7.41
N GLN A 230 -16.43 11.89 -6.36
CA GLN A 230 -16.05 10.47 -6.45
C GLN A 230 -16.87 9.75 -7.52
N LYS A 231 -18.18 9.98 -7.58
CA LYS A 231 -19.05 9.41 -8.61
C LYS A 231 -18.56 9.79 -10.02
N ARG A 232 -18.19 11.06 -10.23
CA ARG A 232 -17.68 11.55 -11.53
C ARG A 232 -16.33 10.95 -11.89
N VAL A 233 -15.45 10.76 -10.90
CA VAL A 233 -14.15 10.08 -11.09
C VAL A 233 -14.37 8.63 -11.51
N LEU A 234 -15.23 7.88 -10.81
CA LEU A 234 -15.53 6.49 -11.15
C LEU A 234 -16.17 6.35 -12.53
N GLU A 235 -17.07 7.27 -12.91
CA GLU A 235 -17.69 7.30 -14.24
C GLU A 235 -16.67 7.58 -15.36
N ALA A 236 -15.67 8.44 -15.11
CA ALA A 236 -14.70 8.87 -16.11
C ALA A 236 -13.49 7.91 -16.24
N LEU A 237 -12.92 7.47 -15.12
CA LEU A 237 -11.68 6.70 -15.09
C LEU A 237 -11.92 5.18 -15.00
N GLY A 238 -13.04 4.75 -14.43
CA GLY A 238 -13.40 3.33 -14.32
C GLY A 238 -12.31 2.49 -13.65
N ASP A 239 -11.95 1.37 -14.26
CA ASP A 239 -10.91 0.43 -13.81
C ASP A 239 -9.47 0.89 -14.11
N ARG A 240 -9.31 2.01 -14.83
CA ARG A 240 -8.00 2.59 -15.16
C ARG A 240 -7.35 3.28 -13.95
N ALA A 241 -8.08 3.43 -12.83
CA ALA A 241 -7.57 4.01 -11.61
C ALA A 241 -8.23 3.38 -10.37
N VAL A 242 -7.54 3.45 -9.24
CA VAL A 242 -8.17 3.23 -7.93
C VAL A 242 -8.64 4.56 -7.39
N CYS A 243 -9.92 4.65 -6.99
CA CYS A 243 -10.47 5.85 -6.36
C CYS A 243 -11.07 5.53 -4.98
N HIS A 244 -10.60 6.24 -3.96
CA HIS A 244 -11.14 6.17 -2.60
C HIS A 244 -11.70 7.53 -2.18
N SER A 245 -12.71 7.51 -1.30
CA SER A 245 -13.17 8.67 -0.53
C SER A 245 -13.05 8.29 0.94
N LEU A 246 -12.13 8.95 1.64
CA LEU A 246 -11.77 8.64 3.02
C LEU A 246 -12.06 9.83 3.92
N TYR A 247 -12.77 9.57 5.02
CA TYR A 247 -13.05 10.58 6.03
C TYR A 247 -11.89 10.67 7.00
N VAL A 248 -11.26 11.84 7.09
CA VAL A 248 -10.16 12.07 8.03
C VAL A 248 -10.69 12.84 9.23
N ALA A 249 -11.14 12.10 10.24
CA ALA A 249 -11.82 12.64 11.42
C ALA A 249 -11.01 13.71 12.16
N ALA A 250 -9.68 13.55 12.24
CA ALA A 250 -8.79 14.50 12.88
C ALA A 250 -8.84 15.89 12.24
N TYR A 251 -9.25 15.97 10.97
CA TYR A 251 -9.30 17.21 10.19
C TYR A 251 -10.73 17.58 9.77
N GLY A 252 -11.72 16.70 9.97
CA GLY A 252 -13.10 16.97 9.57
C GLY A 252 -13.28 17.17 8.07
N VAL A 253 -12.46 16.49 7.25
CA VAL A 253 -12.51 16.57 5.78
C VAL A 253 -12.66 15.18 5.17
N GLU A 254 -13.24 15.13 3.96
CA GLU A 254 -13.16 13.97 3.09
C GLU A 254 -12.06 14.19 2.07
N VAL A 255 -11.23 13.16 1.87
CA VAL A 255 -10.15 13.16 0.90
C VAL A 255 -10.54 12.20 -0.21
N ILE A 256 -10.64 12.72 -1.44
CA ILE A 256 -10.73 11.88 -2.62
C ILE A 256 -9.33 11.64 -3.13
N GLU A 257 -9.00 10.36 -3.29
CA GLU A 257 -7.70 9.92 -3.73
C GLU A 257 -7.83 9.10 -4.99
N VAL A 258 -7.01 9.41 -6.00
CA VAL A 258 -6.89 8.68 -7.26
C VAL A 258 -5.46 8.19 -7.39
N PHE A 259 -5.32 6.89 -7.64
CA PHE A 259 -4.04 6.22 -7.81
C PHE A 259 -3.98 5.42 -9.11
N ASP A 260 -2.78 4.99 -9.46
CA ASP A 260 -2.55 3.94 -10.45
C ASP A 260 -3.29 2.64 -10.05
N PRO A 261 -3.85 1.86 -11.00
CA PRO A 261 -4.61 0.65 -10.71
C PRO A 261 -3.79 -0.44 -9.98
N ALA A 262 -2.46 -0.38 -10.05
CA ALA A 262 -1.58 -1.30 -9.32
C ALA A 262 -1.44 -0.96 -7.82
N VAL A 263 -1.88 0.22 -7.37
CA VAL A 263 -1.69 0.70 -6.00
C VAL A 263 -2.78 0.17 -5.07
N ASN A 264 -2.34 -0.47 -3.98
CA ASN A 264 -3.14 -0.72 -2.78
C ASN A 264 -2.22 -1.04 -1.59
N LYS A 265 -2.72 -0.90 -0.36
CA LYS A 265 -1.94 -1.13 0.87
C LYS A 265 -1.31 -2.53 0.89
N TRP A 266 -2.02 -3.55 0.42
CA TRP A 266 -1.53 -4.93 0.42
C TRP A 266 -0.27 -5.11 -0.43
N SER A 267 -0.22 -4.50 -1.62
CA SER A 267 0.95 -4.56 -2.49
C SER A 267 2.21 -4.00 -1.81
N GLY A 268 2.07 -2.89 -1.07
CA GLY A 268 3.13 -2.30 -0.26
C GLY A 268 3.52 -3.20 0.91
N VAL A 269 2.54 -3.75 1.63
CA VAL A 269 2.77 -4.69 2.75
C VAL A 269 3.58 -5.90 2.26
N MET A 270 3.25 -6.43 1.08
CA MET A 270 3.99 -7.54 0.48
C MET A 270 5.41 -7.18 0.06
N HIS A 271 5.71 -5.93 -0.27
CA HIS A 271 7.07 -5.47 -0.49
C HIS A 271 7.90 -5.58 0.80
N VAL A 272 7.34 -5.14 1.94
CA VAL A 272 7.96 -5.25 3.25
C VAL A 272 8.10 -6.73 3.65
N ALA A 273 7.03 -7.52 3.55
CA ALA A 273 7.01 -8.93 3.94
C ALA A 273 8.08 -9.77 3.21
N ARG A 274 8.25 -9.57 1.89
CA ARG A 274 9.25 -10.28 1.08
C ARG A 274 10.67 -10.04 1.56
N ARG A 275 10.98 -8.83 2.03
CA ARG A 275 12.30 -8.46 2.56
C ARG A 275 12.64 -9.23 3.85
N HIS A 276 11.62 -9.69 4.58
CA HIS A 276 11.75 -10.54 5.76
C HIS A 276 11.51 -12.03 5.51
N GLY A 277 11.28 -12.43 4.25
CA GLY A 277 10.92 -13.82 3.90
C GLY A 277 9.61 -14.28 4.53
N ILE A 278 8.66 -13.35 4.75
CA ILE A 278 7.36 -13.61 5.37
C ILE A 278 6.33 -13.85 4.27
N ARG A 279 5.61 -14.97 4.37
CA ARG A 279 4.53 -15.33 3.44
C ARG A 279 3.19 -14.71 3.87
N PRO A 280 2.22 -14.52 2.95
CA PRO A 280 0.89 -13.96 3.26
C PRO A 280 0.21 -14.61 4.47
N GLU A 281 0.29 -15.94 4.59
CA GLU A 281 -0.39 -16.70 5.66
C GLU A 281 0.19 -16.42 7.05
N GLN A 282 1.36 -15.77 7.11
CA GLN A 282 2.06 -15.40 8.34
C GLN A 282 1.84 -13.93 8.71
N ILE A 283 0.95 -13.23 8.01
CA ILE A 283 0.65 -11.81 8.23
C ILE A 283 -0.72 -11.69 8.90
N VAL A 284 -0.80 -10.86 9.93
CA VAL A 284 -2.06 -10.32 10.44
C VAL A 284 -2.21 -8.90 9.90
N ALA A 285 -3.30 -8.61 9.20
CA ALA A 285 -3.62 -7.26 8.74
C ALA A 285 -4.74 -6.66 9.58
N ILE A 286 -4.56 -5.44 10.05
CA ILE A 286 -5.53 -4.73 10.89
C ILE A 286 -5.86 -3.37 10.26
N GLY A 287 -7.14 -3.09 10.07
CA GLY A 287 -7.62 -1.84 9.45
C GLY A 287 -9.09 -1.56 9.72
N ASP A 288 -9.60 -0.45 9.19
CA ASP A 288 -10.97 0.01 9.46
C ASP A 288 -11.71 0.63 8.25
N ASP A 289 -11.02 1.03 7.17
CA ASP A 289 -11.68 1.69 6.03
C ASP A 289 -11.54 0.88 4.72
N VAL A 290 -12.15 1.36 3.63
CA VAL A 290 -12.25 0.69 2.33
C VAL A 290 -10.87 0.44 1.68
N ASN A 291 -9.89 1.30 1.98
CA ASN A 291 -8.52 1.15 1.48
C ASN A 291 -7.75 0.00 2.18
N ASP A 292 -8.28 -0.56 3.27
CA ASP A 292 -7.73 -1.71 4.00
C ASP A 292 -8.25 -3.05 3.47
N VAL A 293 -9.40 -3.06 2.79
CA VAL A 293 -10.06 -4.26 2.27
C VAL A 293 -9.09 -5.22 1.54
N PRO A 294 -8.18 -4.75 0.66
CA PRO A 294 -7.22 -5.64 0.00
C PRO A 294 -6.29 -6.39 0.97
N MET A 295 -5.79 -5.73 2.03
CA MET A 295 -4.90 -6.40 2.99
C MET A 295 -5.68 -7.28 3.96
N LEU A 296 -6.90 -6.89 4.35
CA LEU A 296 -7.76 -7.69 5.20
C LEU A 296 -8.12 -9.04 4.55
N ARG A 297 -8.41 -9.05 3.24
CA ARG A 297 -8.76 -10.28 2.51
C ARG A 297 -7.59 -11.22 2.23
N ALA A 298 -6.38 -10.69 2.13
CA ALA A 298 -5.24 -11.41 1.59
C ALA A 298 -4.24 -11.90 2.65
N ALA A 299 -4.27 -11.29 3.84
CA ALA A 299 -3.48 -11.72 4.99
C ALA A 299 -3.93 -13.09 5.51
N GLY A 300 -3.05 -13.80 6.21
CA GLY A 300 -3.41 -15.04 6.91
C GLY A 300 -4.46 -14.84 8.01
N LEU A 301 -4.57 -13.62 8.52
CA LEU A 301 -5.65 -13.18 9.40
C LEU A 301 -5.97 -11.70 9.14
N GLY A 302 -7.13 -11.43 8.56
CA GLY A 302 -7.69 -10.09 8.42
C GLY A 302 -8.51 -9.68 9.64
N VAL A 303 -8.24 -8.51 10.19
CA VAL A 303 -8.87 -7.99 11.40
C VAL A 303 -9.43 -6.60 11.18
N ALA A 304 -10.75 -6.44 11.32
CA ALA A 304 -11.41 -5.15 11.28
C ALA A 304 -11.56 -4.57 12.69
N MET A 305 -11.29 -3.27 12.85
CA MET A 305 -11.60 -2.53 14.08
C MET A 305 -13.11 -2.49 14.36
N GLY A 306 -13.52 -2.34 15.62
CA GLY A 306 -14.93 -2.22 15.98
C GLY A 306 -15.62 -0.93 15.49
N ASN A 307 -14.84 0.03 14.99
CA ASN A 307 -15.30 1.26 14.32
C ASN A 307 -15.20 1.19 12.80
N ALA A 308 -14.82 0.04 12.25
CA ALA A 308 -14.61 -0.13 10.82
C ALA A 308 -15.89 0.06 10.00
N ARG A 309 -15.71 0.51 8.76
CA ARG A 309 -16.77 0.58 7.75
C ARG A 309 -17.32 -0.82 7.45
N PRO A 310 -18.60 -0.95 7.04
CA PRO A 310 -19.21 -2.23 6.72
C PRO A 310 -18.40 -3.08 5.73
N GLU A 311 -17.75 -2.44 4.75
CA GLU A 311 -16.92 -3.07 3.73
C GLU A 311 -15.67 -3.73 4.33
N ALA A 312 -15.01 -3.06 5.28
CA ALA A 312 -13.85 -3.59 5.99
C ALA A 312 -14.25 -4.73 6.94
N ILE A 313 -15.37 -4.58 7.66
CA ILE A 313 -15.94 -5.66 8.50
C ILE A 313 -16.25 -6.89 7.67
N ALA A 314 -16.90 -6.72 6.52
CA ALA A 314 -17.25 -7.83 5.63
C ALA A 314 -16.03 -8.50 4.98
N ALA A 315 -14.89 -7.82 4.93
CA ALA A 315 -13.64 -8.31 4.36
C ALA A 315 -12.75 -9.04 5.38
N ALA A 316 -12.95 -8.83 6.68
CA ALA A 316 -12.12 -9.37 7.74
C ALA A 316 -12.61 -10.73 8.25
N ASP A 317 -11.67 -11.56 8.73
CA ASP A 317 -11.97 -12.83 9.40
C ASP A 317 -12.44 -12.61 10.85
N ARG A 318 -12.02 -11.48 11.46
CA ARG A 318 -12.32 -11.13 12.84
C ARG A 318 -12.61 -9.65 12.99
N VAL A 319 -13.56 -9.32 13.87
CA VAL A 319 -13.80 -7.96 14.35
C VAL A 319 -13.33 -7.84 15.80
N ILE A 320 -12.60 -6.77 16.12
CA ILE A 320 -12.07 -6.49 17.46
C ILE A 320 -12.73 -5.26 18.09
N GLY A 321 -12.23 -4.83 19.26
CA GLY A 321 -12.71 -3.63 19.94
C GLY A 321 -12.52 -2.36 19.10
N ARG A 322 -13.14 -1.27 19.55
CA ARG A 322 -13.04 0.03 18.89
C ARG A 322 -11.71 0.72 19.21
N VAL A 323 -11.32 1.67 18.36
CA VAL A 323 -10.09 2.47 18.54
C VAL A 323 -10.09 3.28 19.85
N ASP A 324 -11.25 3.79 20.28
CA ASP A 324 -11.43 4.55 21.52
C ASP A 324 -11.45 3.68 22.79
N GLN A 325 -11.35 2.36 22.62
CA GLN A 325 -11.35 1.36 23.69
C GLN A 325 -10.05 0.55 23.72
N ASP A 326 -8.99 1.02 23.05
CA ASP A 326 -7.73 0.29 22.87
C ASP A 326 -7.92 -1.12 22.28
N GLY A 327 -8.87 -1.28 21.35
CA GLY A 327 -9.19 -2.57 20.72
C GLY A 327 -7.98 -3.22 20.05
N LEU A 328 -7.13 -2.42 19.41
CA LEU A 328 -5.88 -2.87 18.80
C LEU A 328 -4.92 -3.46 19.85
N ALA A 329 -4.67 -2.75 20.96
CA ALA A 329 -3.78 -3.23 22.00
C ALA A 329 -4.28 -4.54 22.63
N ALA A 330 -5.57 -4.60 22.97
CA ALA A 330 -6.16 -5.82 23.55
C ALA A 330 -6.01 -7.02 22.60
N PHE A 331 -6.16 -6.81 21.30
CA PHE A 331 -5.96 -7.86 20.30
C PHE A 331 -4.49 -8.30 20.19
N ILE A 332 -3.54 -7.36 20.18
CA ILE A 332 -2.10 -7.69 20.14
C ILE A 332 -1.70 -8.44 21.41
N GLU A 333 -2.16 -8.01 22.58
CA GLU A 333 -1.92 -8.68 23.87
C GLU A 333 -2.42 -10.14 23.82
N GLU A 334 -3.66 -10.36 23.36
CA GLU A 334 -4.22 -11.71 23.17
C GLU A 334 -3.38 -12.55 22.21
N LEU A 335 -2.92 -11.96 21.10
CA LEU A 335 -2.08 -12.64 20.11
C LEU A 335 -0.75 -13.11 20.70
N LEU A 336 -0.17 -12.30 21.59
CA LEU A 336 1.09 -12.61 22.27
C LEU A 336 0.91 -13.64 23.39
N ASP A 337 -0.20 -13.59 24.13
CA ASP A 337 -0.53 -14.57 25.17
C ASP A 337 -0.85 -15.96 24.59
N ALA A 338 -1.42 -16.01 23.37
CA ALA A 338 -1.70 -17.25 22.66
C ALA A 338 -0.45 -17.90 22.03
N ALA A 339 0.66 -17.17 21.91
CA ALA A 339 1.92 -17.74 21.43
C ALA A 339 2.54 -18.63 22.53
N PRO A 340 2.93 -19.87 22.23
CA PRO A 340 3.60 -20.70 23.22
C PRO A 340 4.87 -19.97 23.71
N THR A 341 5.00 -19.75 25.01
CA THR A 341 6.23 -19.21 25.57
C THR A 341 7.35 -20.22 25.29
N ALA A 342 8.37 -19.80 24.53
CA ALA A 342 9.59 -20.59 24.41
C ALA A 342 10.12 -20.84 25.83
N PRO A 343 10.44 -22.09 26.23
CA PRO A 343 10.96 -22.34 27.56
C PRO A 343 12.25 -21.54 27.74
N ALA A 344 12.30 -20.73 28.79
CA ALA A 344 13.50 -20.00 29.18
C ALA A 344 14.67 -20.99 29.22
N GLU A 345 15.70 -20.74 28.41
CA GLU A 345 16.93 -21.52 28.47
C GLU A 345 17.43 -21.49 29.91
N ALA A 346 17.33 -22.64 30.57
CA ALA A 346 17.87 -22.82 31.90
C ALA A 346 19.36 -22.55 31.81
N GLN A 347 19.78 -21.38 32.32
CA GLN A 347 21.17 -21.04 32.53
C GLN A 347 21.81 -22.19 33.29
N THR A 348 22.62 -22.94 32.57
CA THR A 348 23.27 -24.13 33.08
C THR A 348 24.46 -23.63 33.90
N ARG A 349 24.21 -23.54 35.21
CA ARG A 349 25.14 -23.47 36.37
C ARG A 349 26.41 -22.63 36.27
#